data_AF-A0AAJ0EA24-F1
#
_entry.id   AF-A0AAJ0EA24-F1
#
_cell.length_a   1.000
_cell.length_b   1.000
_cell.length_c   1.000
_cell.angle_alpha   90.00
_cell.angle_beta   90.00
_cell.angle_gamma   90.00
#
_symmetry.space_group_name_H-M   'P 1'
#
loop_
_entity.id
_entity.type
_entity.pdbx_description
1 polymer ?
#
loop_
_entity_poly.entity_id
_entity_poly.type
_entity_poly.pdbx_seq_one_letter_code
_entity_poly.pdbx_strand_id
1 'polypeptide(L)'
;MTKPAVPLRPGQAPASPRYLPIAPYQPCRSDSIRCPDIEKGTKNILFGSNQDRKNDHLDFLGSSTRQLIFGIGTHLTPEIIDELVSFIKVCRNLWHFELLFLDDGYHPDNHAKALTDDDIVKLAAACPNLRSIKLPATTQLGHRSLIAFCQHCPGLKHLEITTVADNKKLFVHETFFDEAMRHPSWAPQLKKIVLYAHCDSYQDRVHGPYLKHVRALSKRRPKLIIEFLRISPRVQSQLPVASADVIGA
;
A
#
# COMPACT_ATOMS: atom_id res chain seq x y z
N MET A 1 21.91 32.88 42.39
CA MET A 1 20.54 32.55 42.82
C MET A 1 20.01 31.45 41.91
N THR A 2 20.26 30.20 42.29
CA THR A 2 19.86 28.99 41.56
C THR A 2 18.65 28.38 42.26
N LYS A 3 17.52 28.22 41.52
CA LYS A 3 16.31 27.55 42.05
C LYS A 3 16.57 26.03 42.18
N PRO A 4 16.08 25.36 43.23
CA PRO A 4 16.25 23.93 43.36
C PRO A 4 15.25 23.17 42.49
N ALA A 5 15.71 22.08 41.89
CA ALA A 5 14.89 21.15 41.11
C ALA A 5 14.02 20.29 42.06
N VAL A 6 12.72 20.21 41.75
CA VAL A 6 11.75 19.37 42.47
C VAL A 6 11.87 17.92 41.96
N PRO A 7 11.97 16.91 42.82
CA PRO A 7 12.07 15.52 42.37
C PRO A 7 10.70 14.99 41.91
N LEU A 8 10.67 14.37 40.73
CA LEU A 8 9.49 13.72 40.14
C LEU A 8 9.16 12.42 40.90
N ARG A 9 7.87 12.21 41.22
CA ARG A 9 7.36 10.97 41.83
C ARG A 9 7.45 9.79 40.84
N PRO A 10 7.84 8.59 41.29
CA PRO A 10 7.79 7.39 40.46
C PRO A 10 6.36 6.83 40.42
N GLY A 11 5.77 6.67 39.22
CA GLY A 11 4.48 5.98 39.08
C GLY A 11 3.58 6.35 37.90
N GLN A 12 3.99 7.19 36.94
CA GLN A 12 3.19 7.45 35.74
C GLN A 12 3.74 6.69 34.52
N ALA A 13 2.99 5.68 34.09
CA ALA A 13 3.15 5.06 32.78
C ALA A 13 2.95 6.11 31.66
N PRO A 14 3.71 6.07 30.57
CA PRO A 14 3.52 7.01 29.46
C PRO A 14 2.14 6.81 28.86
N ALA A 15 1.37 7.90 28.77
CA ALA A 15 0.06 7.91 28.15
C ALA A 15 0.17 7.49 26.67
N SER A 16 -0.62 6.49 26.27
CA SER A 16 -0.80 6.11 24.86
C SER A 16 -1.16 7.34 24.02
N PRO A 17 -0.62 7.49 22.80
CA PRO A 17 -0.94 8.62 21.94
C PRO A 17 -2.45 8.62 21.66
N ARG A 18 -3.15 9.64 22.19
CA ARG A 18 -4.56 9.88 21.89
C ARG A 18 -4.65 10.29 20.42
N TYR A 19 -5.10 9.39 19.56
CA TYR A 19 -5.55 9.73 18.23
C TYR A 19 -6.67 10.77 18.35
N LEU A 20 -6.46 11.96 17.78
CA LEU A 20 -7.49 13.00 17.70
C LEU A 20 -8.64 12.49 16.79
N PRO A 21 -9.90 12.76 17.13
CA PRO A 21 -11.02 12.51 16.24
C PRO A 21 -10.85 13.33 14.96
N ILE A 22 -10.93 12.67 13.80
CA ILE A 22 -10.97 13.34 12.50
C ILE A 22 -12.20 14.24 12.47
N ALA A 23 -12.00 15.54 12.22
CA ALA A 23 -13.10 16.50 12.16
C ALA A 23 -14.09 16.12 11.04
N PRO A 24 -15.41 16.30 11.24
CA PRO A 24 -16.40 16.01 10.21
C PRO A 24 -16.20 16.93 9.00
N TYR A 25 -15.98 16.33 7.82
CA TYR A 25 -15.84 17.00 6.54
C TYR A 25 -17.12 17.80 6.19
N GLN A 26 -16.97 19.09 5.88
CA GLN A 26 -18.04 19.91 5.30
C GLN A 26 -17.97 19.83 3.77
N PRO A 27 -19.04 19.36 3.08
CA PRO A 27 -19.03 19.26 1.63
C PRO A 27 -19.09 20.64 0.97
N CYS A 28 -18.24 20.85 -0.03
CA CYS A 28 -18.20 22.05 -0.86
C CYS A 28 -19.57 22.31 -1.50
N ARG A 29 -20.12 23.51 -1.27
CA ARG A 29 -21.30 24.04 -1.98
C ARG A 29 -20.84 25.03 -3.03
N SER A 30 -20.83 24.60 -4.29
CA SER A 30 -20.92 25.49 -5.45
C SER A 30 -21.47 24.71 -6.63
N ASP A 31 -22.51 25.28 -7.26
CA ASP A 31 -23.30 24.67 -8.30
C ASP A 31 -22.45 24.28 -9.52
N SER A 32 -22.65 23.06 -10.03
CA SER A 32 -21.97 22.40 -11.17
C SER A 32 -20.62 21.69 -10.93
N ILE A 33 -20.30 21.28 -9.70
CA ILE A 33 -19.24 20.28 -9.46
C ILE A 33 -19.90 18.91 -9.33
N ARG A 34 -19.66 18.04 -10.30
CA ARG A 34 -20.07 16.62 -10.25
C ARG A 34 -19.56 16.04 -8.92
N CYS A 35 -20.44 15.46 -8.11
CA CYS A 35 -20.06 14.81 -6.85
C CYS A 35 -20.06 13.29 -7.06
N PRO A 36 -18.90 12.65 -7.26
CA PRO A 36 -18.80 11.20 -7.47
C PRO A 36 -19.57 10.37 -6.43
N ASP A 37 -19.60 10.86 -5.19
CA ASP A 37 -20.32 10.21 -4.09
C ASP A 37 -21.84 10.09 -4.29
N ILE A 38 -22.45 10.91 -5.14
CA ILE A 38 -23.90 10.94 -5.34
C ILE A 38 -24.29 10.28 -6.65
N GLU A 39 -23.43 10.33 -7.66
CA GLU A 39 -23.75 9.84 -9.00
C GLU A 39 -23.35 8.38 -9.23
N LYS A 40 -23.99 7.74 -10.21
CA LYS A 40 -23.54 6.44 -10.70
C LYS A 40 -22.32 6.65 -11.59
N GLY A 41 -21.19 6.13 -11.17
CA GLY A 41 -19.95 6.11 -11.96
C GLY A 41 -19.70 4.77 -12.64
N THR A 42 -18.58 4.71 -13.35
CA THR A 42 -18.15 3.50 -14.03
C THR A 42 -17.70 2.45 -13.00
N LYS A 43 -18.18 1.21 -13.12
CA LYS A 43 -17.86 0.12 -12.18
C LYS A 43 -16.37 -0.22 -12.16
N ASN A 44 -15.77 -0.32 -13.36
CA ASN A 44 -14.36 -0.68 -13.55
C ASN A 44 -13.72 0.43 -14.38
N ILE A 45 -12.76 1.13 -13.79
CA ILE A 45 -12.06 2.22 -14.44
C ILE A 45 -10.63 1.78 -14.71
N LEU A 46 -10.20 1.94 -15.96
CA LEU A 46 -8.82 1.79 -16.39
C LEU A 46 -8.35 3.13 -16.94
N PHE A 47 -7.36 3.74 -16.31
CA PHE A 47 -6.71 4.94 -16.82
C PHE A 47 -5.56 4.53 -17.74
N GLY A 48 -5.61 4.87 -19.03
CA GLY A 48 -4.61 4.42 -20.01
C GLY A 48 -3.26 5.16 -19.91
N SER A 49 -3.27 6.48 -20.11
CA SER A 49 -2.05 7.31 -20.13
C SER A 49 -2.33 8.74 -19.64
N ASN A 50 -1.28 9.50 -19.28
CA ASN A 50 -1.44 10.91 -18.88
C ASN A 50 -2.01 11.82 -19.98
N GLN A 51 -2.01 11.42 -21.26
CA GLN A 51 -2.58 12.24 -22.34
C GLN A 51 -4.12 12.29 -22.30
N ASP A 52 -4.77 11.26 -21.75
CA ASP A 52 -6.23 11.27 -21.53
C ASP A 52 -6.62 12.11 -20.29
N ARG A 53 -5.64 12.51 -19.46
CA ARG A 53 -5.87 13.14 -18.15
C ARG A 53 -5.77 14.66 -18.12
N LYS A 54 -5.37 15.30 -19.22
CA LYS A 54 -5.38 16.77 -19.26
C LYS A 54 -6.79 17.35 -19.24
N ASN A 55 -7.83 16.54 -19.51
CA ASN A 55 -9.22 16.99 -19.57
C ASN A 55 -10.20 16.20 -18.68
N ASP A 56 -9.87 14.99 -18.22
CA ASP A 56 -10.79 14.19 -17.40
C ASP A 56 -10.25 14.10 -15.97
N HIS A 57 -10.83 14.92 -15.11
CA HIS A 57 -10.74 14.79 -13.67
C HIS A 57 -11.36 13.44 -13.26
N LEU A 58 -11.45 13.12 -11.98
CA LEU A 58 -12.07 11.87 -11.51
C LEU A 58 -13.59 11.74 -11.83
N ASP A 59 -14.07 12.36 -12.90
CA ASP A 59 -15.44 12.47 -13.40
C ASP A 59 -16.09 11.11 -13.68
N PHE A 60 -15.31 10.07 -13.96
CA PHE A 60 -15.83 8.71 -14.12
C PHE A 60 -16.07 7.99 -12.79
N LEU A 61 -15.50 8.49 -11.70
CA LEU A 61 -15.76 7.95 -10.37
C LEU A 61 -17.22 8.17 -10.03
N GLY A 62 -17.79 7.18 -9.37
CA GLY A 62 -19.05 7.40 -8.70
C GLY A 62 -19.35 6.33 -7.66
N SER A 63 -20.53 6.44 -7.04
CA SER A 63 -21.01 5.52 -6.01
C SER A 63 -21.05 4.05 -6.45
N SER A 64 -21.09 3.77 -7.76
CA SER A 64 -21.01 2.43 -8.35
C SER A 64 -19.61 1.97 -8.74
N THR A 65 -18.58 2.80 -8.61
CA THR A 65 -17.19 2.41 -8.86
C THR A 65 -16.74 1.37 -7.85
N ARG A 66 -16.08 0.33 -8.36
CA ARG A 66 -15.59 -0.79 -7.56
C ARG A 66 -14.11 -1.03 -7.84
N GLN A 67 -13.69 -0.99 -9.11
CA GLN A 67 -12.29 -1.21 -9.50
C GLN A 67 -11.67 0.07 -10.04
N LEU A 68 -10.45 0.33 -9.60
CA LEU A 68 -9.61 1.41 -10.09
C LEU A 68 -8.28 0.83 -10.54
N ILE A 69 -8.00 0.91 -11.84
CA ILE A 69 -6.77 0.42 -12.46
C ILE A 69 -6.06 1.60 -13.11
N PHE A 70 -4.83 1.82 -12.72
CA PHE A 70 -3.92 2.84 -13.23
C PHE A 70 -3.00 2.17 -14.24
N GLY A 71 -3.04 2.59 -15.50
CA GLY A 71 -2.24 2.04 -16.59
C GLY A 71 -0.76 2.40 -16.50
N ILE A 72 0.02 1.81 -17.40
CA ILE A 72 1.48 1.85 -17.36
C ILE A 72 2.06 3.26 -17.51
N GLY A 73 1.31 4.19 -18.13
CA GLY A 73 1.72 5.59 -18.30
C GLY A 73 1.04 6.56 -17.32
N THR A 74 0.53 6.10 -16.18
CA THR A 74 -0.25 6.93 -15.25
C THR A 74 0.51 7.26 -13.97
N HIS A 75 0.77 8.54 -13.72
CA HIS A 75 1.30 9.01 -12.42
C HIS A 75 0.26 8.83 -11.32
N LEU A 76 0.61 8.07 -10.29
CA LEU A 76 -0.13 7.99 -9.04
C LEU A 76 0.61 8.88 -8.03
N THR A 77 0.12 10.09 -7.86
CA THR A 77 0.72 11.11 -6.99
C THR A 77 -0.08 11.24 -5.67
N PRO A 78 0.52 11.82 -4.62
CA PRO A 78 -0.19 12.10 -3.37
C PRO A 78 -1.47 12.92 -3.56
N GLU A 79 -1.48 13.86 -4.52
CA GLU A 79 -2.65 14.68 -4.82
C GLU A 79 -3.84 13.83 -5.30
N ILE A 80 -3.57 12.79 -6.12
CA ILE A 80 -4.61 11.86 -6.57
C ILE A 80 -5.15 11.05 -5.39
N ILE A 81 -4.30 10.68 -4.43
CA ILE A 81 -4.73 9.99 -3.22
C ILE A 81 -5.62 10.91 -2.38
N ASP A 82 -5.20 12.16 -2.15
CA ASP A 82 -5.98 13.12 -1.37
C ASP A 82 -7.33 13.44 -2.06
N GLU A 83 -7.35 13.58 -3.39
CA GLU A 83 -8.58 13.77 -4.16
C GLU A 83 -9.49 12.53 -4.07
N LEU A 84 -8.95 11.33 -4.26
CA LEU A 84 -9.72 10.09 -4.15
C LEU A 84 -10.32 9.91 -2.74
N VAL A 85 -9.54 10.19 -1.70
CA VAL A 85 -9.96 10.10 -0.29
C VAL A 85 -11.07 11.10 0.03
N SER A 86 -11.15 12.22 -0.71
CA SER A 86 -12.26 13.17 -0.58
C SER A 86 -13.62 12.56 -0.97
N PHE A 87 -13.62 11.52 -1.84
CA PHE A 87 -14.81 10.79 -2.25
C PHE A 87 -15.05 9.55 -1.37
N ILE A 88 -15.61 9.79 -0.19
CA ILE A 88 -15.78 8.79 0.87
C ILE A 88 -16.64 7.60 0.39
N LYS A 89 -17.75 7.84 -0.31
CA LYS A 89 -18.59 6.73 -0.79
C LYS A 89 -17.93 5.94 -1.90
N VAL A 90 -17.14 6.58 -2.77
CA VAL A 90 -16.33 5.87 -3.75
C VAL A 90 -15.35 4.95 -3.02
N CYS A 91 -14.54 5.50 -2.10
CA CYS A 91 -13.55 4.75 -1.33
C CYS A 91 -14.16 3.56 -0.56
N ARG A 92 -15.32 3.75 0.07
CA ARG A 92 -16.04 2.68 0.79
C ARG A 92 -16.57 1.59 -0.12
N ASN A 93 -16.70 1.83 -1.41
CA ASN A 93 -17.18 0.84 -2.37
C ASN A 93 -16.06 0.14 -3.15
N LEU A 94 -14.85 0.71 -3.16
CA LEU A 94 -13.71 0.13 -3.85
C LEU A 94 -13.36 -1.25 -3.26
N TRP A 95 -13.23 -2.23 -4.15
CA TRP A 95 -12.78 -3.59 -3.81
C TRP A 95 -11.46 -3.98 -4.48
N HIS A 96 -11.00 -3.23 -5.49
CA HIS A 96 -9.78 -3.49 -6.25
C HIS A 96 -9.12 -2.18 -6.63
N PHE A 97 -7.83 -2.07 -6.32
CA PHE A 97 -6.99 -0.94 -6.68
C PHE A 97 -5.68 -1.47 -7.24
N GLU A 98 -5.33 -1.13 -8.47
CA GLU A 98 -4.14 -1.68 -9.13
C GLU A 98 -3.42 -0.60 -9.92
N LEU A 99 -2.11 -0.54 -9.78
CA LEU A 99 -1.23 0.16 -10.69
C LEU A 99 -0.54 -0.89 -11.57
N LEU A 100 -0.77 -0.80 -12.88
CA LEU A 100 -0.10 -1.63 -13.87
C LEU A 100 1.34 -1.15 -14.04
N PHE A 101 2.25 -2.10 -14.12
CA PHE A 101 3.67 -1.87 -14.33
C PHE A 101 4.16 -2.80 -15.44
N LEU A 102 4.93 -2.25 -16.38
CA LEU A 102 5.69 -3.02 -17.36
C LEU A 102 7.17 -2.79 -17.09
N ASP A 103 7.91 -3.88 -16.87
CA ASP A 103 9.38 -3.89 -16.84
C ASP A 103 9.91 -4.09 -18.27
N ASP A 104 9.60 -3.15 -19.15
CA ASP A 104 10.01 -3.23 -20.56
C ASP A 104 11.41 -2.64 -20.83
N GLY A 105 12.07 -2.10 -19.80
CA GLY A 105 13.38 -1.46 -19.91
C GLY A 105 13.38 -0.11 -20.65
N TYR A 106 12.24 0.32 -21.21
CA TYR A 106 12.07 1.58 -21.94
C TYR A 106 11.35 2.64 -21.10
N HIS A 107 10.57 2.24 -20.10
CA HIS A 107 9.85 3.13 -19.19
C HIS A 107 10.42 3.05 -17.75
N PRO A 108 11.60 3.63 -17.47
CA PRO A 108 12.27 3.56 -16.16
C PRO A 108 11.57 4.36 -15.04
N ASP A 109 10.56 5.14 -15.40
CA ASP A 109 9.82 5.95 -14.46
C ASP A 109 8.61 5.22 -13.93
N ASN A 110 8.83 4.41 -12.90
CA ASN A 110 7.72 4.02 -12.04
C ASN A 110 6.95 5.28 -11.61
N HIS A 111 5.66 5.24 -11.87
CA HIS A 111 4.80 6.39 -11.81
C HIS A 111 4.17 6.62 -10.41
N ALA A 112 4.50 5.77 -9.42
CA ALA A 112 4.15 5.88 -8.00
C ALA A 112 5.36 6.20 -7.07
N LYS A 113 6.48 6.68 -7.62
CA LYS A 113 7.70 7.03 -6.86
C LYS A 113 7.47 8.11 -5.77
N ALA A 114 6.44 8.94 -5.94
CA ALA A 114 6.15 10.06 -5.05
C ALA A 114 5.34 9.65 -3.80
N LEU A 115 4.72 8.47 -3.79
CA LEU A 115 3.87 8.05 -2.68
C LEU A 115 4.70 7.67 -1.46
N THR A 116 4.24 8.12 -0.30
CA THR A 116 4.82 7.80 1.00
C THR A 116 3.92 6.82 1.78
N ASP A 117 4.47 6.24 2.85
CA ASP A 117 3.67 5.44 3.79
C ASP A 117 2.46 6.22 4.33
N ASP A 118 2.56 7.53 4.52
CA ASP A 118 1.46 8.34 5.06
C ASP A 118 0.30 8.47 4.06
N ASP A 119 0.60 8.60 2.76
CA ASP A 119 -0.42 8.64 1.71
C ASP A 119 -1.17 7.32 1.62
N ILE A 120 -0.43 6.21 1.72
CA ILE A 120 -1.01 4.87 1.67
C ILE A 120 -1.82 4.54 2.93
N VAL A 121 -1.39 5.02 4.10
CA VAL A 121 -2.17 4.91 5.35
C VAL A 121 -3.52 5.63 5.21
N LYS A 122 -3.54 6.84 4.64
CA LYS A 122 -4.79 7.57 4.35
C LYS A 122 -5.70 6.76 3.40
N LEU A 123 -5.13 6.23 2.32
CA LEU A 123 -5.87 5.42 1.34
C LEU A 123 -6.48 4.16 1.99
N ALA A 124 -5.69 3.41 2.76
CA ALA A 124 -6.13 2.21 3.44
C ALA A 124 -7.29 2.49 4.41
N ALA A 125 -7.19 3.58 5.18
CA ALA A 125 -8.24 4.00 6.11
C ALA A 125 -9.54 4.41 5.40
N ALA A 126 -9.44 5.03 4.21
CA ALA A 126 -10.61 5.43 3.42
C ALA A 126 -11.32 4.25 2.73
N CYS A 127 -10.59 3.16 2.43
CA CYS A 127 -11.07 2.02 1.63
C CYS A 127 -11.28 0.71 2.45
N PRO A 128 -12.26 0.65 3.37
CA PRO A 128 -12.42 -0.52 4.26
C PRO A 128 -12.88 -1.80 3.55
N ASN A 129 -13.48 -1.70 2.37
CA ASN A 129 -14.00 -2.84 1.61
C ASN A 129 -13.02 -3.38 0.55
N LEU A 130 -11.77 -2.89 0.57
CA LEU A 130 -10.76 -3.32 -0.38
C LEU A 130 -10.45 -4.81 -0.21
N ARG A 131 -10.47 -5.54 -1.33
CA ARG A 131 -10.21 -6.99 -1.41
C ARG A 131 -8.89 -7.30 -2.10
N SER A 132 -8.42 -6.40 -2.94
CA SER A 132 -7.19 -6.57 -3.70
C SER A 132 -6.54 -5.21 -3.89
N ILE A 133 -5.25 -5.13 -3.55
CA ILE A 133 -4.44 -3.98 -3.90
C ILE A 133 -3.09 -4.42 -4.47
N LYS A 134 -2.69 -3.75 -5.55
CA LYS A 134 -1.39 -3.96 -6.19
C LYS A 134 -0.73 -2.63 -6.50
N LEU A 135 0.41 -2.39 -5.87
CA LEU A 135 1.25 -1.22 -6.05
C LEU A 135 2.68 -1.68 -6.38
N PRO A 136 2.93 -2.14 -7.61
CA PRO A 136 4.26 -2.56 -8.01
C PRO A 136 5.24 -1.39 -8.14
N ALA A 137 6.52 -1.69 -7.92
CA ALA A 137 7.66 -0.83 -8.23
C ALA A 137 7.70 0.55 -7.52
N THR A 138 7.03 0.66 -6.37
CA THR A 138 7.05 1.84 -5.49
C THR A 138 8.43 2.07 -4.85
N THR A 139 8.80 3.32 -4.52
CA THR A 139 10.13 3.61 -3.98
C THR A 139 10.17 3.94 -2.49
N GLN A 140 9.08 4.44 -1.88
CA GLN A 140 9.14 4.93 -0.50
C GLN A 140 8.23 4.20 0.48
N LEU A 141 7.55 3.14 0.04
CA LEU A 141 6.62 2.42 0.89
C LEU A 141 7.35 1.42 1.79
N GLY A 142 6.84 1.20 3.00
CA GLY A 142 7.46 0.33 3.98
C GLY A 142 6.44 -0.56 4.68
N HIS A 143 6.85 -1.08 5.83
CA HIS A 143 5.99 -1.93 6.67
C HIS A 143 4.74 -1.20 7.18
N ARG A 144 4.76 0.14 7.32
CA ARG A 144 3.58 0.91 7.76
C ARG A 144 2.44 0.82 6.76
N SER A 145 2.73 0.93 5.45
CA SER A 145 1.75 0.69 4.38
C SER A 145 1.12 -0.70 4.48
N LEU A 146 1.95 -1.75 4.64
CA LEU A 146 1.47 -3.13 4.75
C LEU A 146 0.57 -3.33 5.97
N ILE A 147 0.95 -2.78 7.12
CA ILE A 147 0.17 -2.83 8.36
C ILE A 147 -1.17 -2.12 8.17
N ALA A 148 -1.17 -0.92 7.57
CA ALA A 148 -2.37 -0.13 7.37
C ALA A 148 -3.44 -0.87 6.57
N PHE A 149 -3.07 -1.52 5.45
CA PHE A 149 -4.02 -2.33 4.70
C PHE A 149 -4.53 -3.53 5.49
N CYS A 150 -3.68 -4.22 6.25
CA CYS A 150 -4.12 -5.33 7.08
C CYS A 150 -5.10 -4.88 8.18
N GLN A 151 -4.85 -3.72 8.77
CA GLN A 151 -5.64 -3.16 9.86
C GLN A 151 -6.99 -2.60 9.39
N HIS A 152 -7.00 -1.85 8.28
CA HIS A 152 -8.18 -1.10 7.84
C HIS A 152 -9.05 -1.87 6.83
N CYS A 153 -8.50 -2.86 6.12
CA CYS A 153 -9.21 -3.62 5.09
C CYS A 153 -9.41 -5.09 5.51
N PRO A 154 -10.42 -5.41 6.36
CA PRO A 154 -10.65 -6.78 6.82
C PRO A 154 -11.04 -7.76 5.70
N GLY A 155 -11.55 -7.25 4.57
CA GLY A 155 -11.90 -8.04 3.39
C GLY A 155 -10.74 -8.33 2.44
N LEU A 156 -9.52 -7.88 2.75
CA LEU A 156 -8.35 -7.99 1.88
C LEU A 156 -7.96 -9.45 1.65
N LYS A 157 -7.76 -9.81 0.37
CA LYS A 157 -7.39 -11.15 -0.10
C LYS A 157 -6.03 -11.16 -0.80
N HIS A 158 -5.71 -10.09 -1.52
CA HIS A 158 -4.44 -9.94 -2.24
C HIS A 158 -3.81 -8.59 -1.90
N LEU A 159 -2.54 -8.61 -1.51
CA LEU A 159 -1.76 -7.43 -1.19
C LEU A 159 -0.41 -7.52 -1.89
N GLU A 160 -0.13 -6.61 -2.80
CA GLU A 160 1.16 -6.52 -3.48
C GLU A 160 1.71 -5.11 -3.31
N ILE A 161 2.88 -5.01 -2.68
CA ILE A 161 3.67 -3.79 -2.61
C ILE A 161 5.12 -4.19 -2.86
N THR A 162 5.65 -3.76 -4.00
CA THR A 162 7.01 -4.11 -4.44
C THR A 162 7.80 -2.85 -4.80
N THR A 163 9.12 -2.96 -4.89
CA THR A 163 10.02 -1.84 -5.23
C THR A 163 10.87 -2.13 -6.44
N VAL A 164 11.49 -1.07 -6.97
CA VAL A 164 12.55 -1.16 -7.98
C VAL A 164 13.92 -1.25 -7.29
N ALA A 165 14.83 -1.98 -7.93
CA ALA A 165 16.12 -2.47 -7.43
C ALA A 165 17.01 -1.44 -6.71
N ASP A 166 16.88 -0.17 -7.06
CA ASP A 166 17.82 0.87 -6.64
C ASP A 166 17.50 1.44 -5.25
N ASN A 167 16.34 1.09 -4.67
CA ASN A 167 15.93 1.68 -3.41
C ASN A 167 16.25 0.80 -2.19
N LYS A 168 17.28 1.21 -1.47
CA LYS A 168 17.69 0.63 -0.18
C LYS A 168 16.64 0.80 0.94
N LYS A 169 15.54 1.53 0.74
CA LYS A 169 14.59 1.92 1.80
C LYS A 169 13.34 1.03 1.88
N LEU A 170 13.01 0.21 0.87
CA LEU A 170 11.89 -0.74 0.95
C LEU A 170 12.29 -1.95 1.79
N PHE A 171 12.61 -1.70 3.07
CA PHE A 171 12.78 -2.75 4.06
C PHE A 171 11.40 -3.22 4.47
N VAL A 172 10.95 -4.35 3.90
CA VAL A 172 9.98 -5.19 4.60
C VAL A 172 10.63 -5.55 5.92
N HIS A 173 10.23 -4.85 6.97
CA HIS A 173 10.77 -5.02 8.30
C HIS A 173 10.05 -6.18 8.99
N GLU A 174 10.77 -6.89 9.86
CA GLU A 174 10.20 -7.92 10.75
C GLU A 174 8.96 -7.43 11.50
N THR A 175 8.90 -6.13 11.79
CA THR A 175 7.74 -5.45 12.41
C THR A 175 6.43 -5.78 11.72
N PHE A 176 6.36 -5.84 10.39
CA PHE A 176 5.10 -6.17 9.71
C PHE A 176 4.59 -7.55 10.13
N PHE A 177 5.45 -8.55 10.08
CA PHE A 177 5.08 -9.93 10.41
C PHE A 177 4.73 -10.07 11.89
N ASP A 178 5.46 -9.38 12.76
CA ASP A 178 5.18 -9.37 14.19
C ASP A 178 3.83 -8.74 14.52
N GLU A 179 3.50 -7.59 13.91
CA GLU A 179 2.20 -6.94 14.11
C GLU A 179 1.06 -7.80 13.55
N ALA A 180 1.24 -8.38 12.36
CA ALA A 180 0.26 -9.30 11.77
C ALA A 180 0.04 -10.57 12.63
N MET A 181 1.05 -10.98 13.39
CA MET A 181 0.97 -12.08 14.36
C MET A 181 0.28 -11.68 15.67
N ARG A 182 0.50 -10.46 16.15
CA ARG A 182 -0.16 -9.91 17.35
C ARG A 182 -1.64 -9.62 17.12
N HIS A 183 -2.04 -9.36 15.88
CA HIS A 183 -3.43 -9.04 15.52
C HIS A 183 -4.01 -10.03 14.50
N PRO A 184 -4.46 -11.22 14.93
CA PRO A 184 -5.06 -12.24 14.04
C PRO A 184 -6.33 -11.79 13.32
N SER A 185 -7.03 -10.78 13.85
CA SER A 185 -8.24 -10.20 13.26
C SER A 185 -7.96 -9.26 12.09
N TRP A 186 -6.70 -8.90 11.83
CA TRP A 186 -6.30 -8.06 10.70
C TRP A 186 -6.22 -8.89 9.42
N ALA A 187 -6.97 -8.45 8.40
CA ALA A 187 -7.15 -9.11 7.11
C ALA A 187 -7.22 -10.67 7.23
N PRO A 188 -8.25 -11.22 7.91
CA PRO A 188 -8.35 -12.66 8.15
C PRO A 188 -8.58 -13.46 6.86
N GLN A 189 -9.02 -12.80 5.78
CA GLN A 189 -9.23 -13.40 4.46
C GLN A 189 -8.01 -13.28 3.54
N LEU A 190 -6.87 -12.78 4.03
CA LEU A 190 -5.67 -12.58 3.23
C LEU A 190 -5.14 -13.92 2.73
N LYS A 191 -5.06 -14.06 1.40
CA LYS A 191 -4.65 -15.29 0.72
C LYS A 191 -3.27 -15.18 0.11
N LYS A 192 -2.90 -13.99 -0.38
CA LYS A 192 -1.63 -13.76 -1.05
C LYS A 192 -1.05 -12.41 -0.65
N ILE A 193 0.22 -12.41 -0.28
CA ILE A 193 1.03 -11.21 -0.15
C ILE A 193 2.22 -11.36 -1.09
N VAL A 194 2.45 -10.36 -1.93
CA VAL A 194 3.65 -10.27 -2.77
C VAL A 194 4.51 -9.13 -2.24
N LEU A 195 5.75 -9.48 -1.87
CA LEU A 195 6.72 -8.58 -1.25
C LEU A 195 7.99 -8.59 -2.06
N TYR A 196 8.78 -7.52 -1.94
CA TYR A 196 10.13 -7.49 -2.47
C TYR A 196 11.15 -7.98 -1.42
N ALA A 197 12.11 -8.81 -1.83
CA ALA A 197 13.23 -9.22 -0.99
C ALA A 197 14.55 -8.65 -1.53
N HIS A 198 15.24 -7.85 -0.70
CA HIS A 198 16.65 -7.54 -0.97
C HIS A 198 17.46 -8.84 -0.80
N CYS A 199 17.99 -9.34 -1.91
CA CYS A 199 18.94 -10.45 -1.89
C CYS A 199 20.33 -9.86 -1.69
N ASP A 200 21.04 -10.25 -0.63
CA ASP A 200 22.45 -9.87 -0.50
C ASP A 200 23.21 -10.48 -1.69
N SER A 201 23.96 -9.62 -2.39
CA SER A 201 24.68 -9.92 -3.63
C SER A 201 25.68 -11.08 -3.53
N TYR A 202 25.96 -11.57 -2.31
CA TYR A 202 26.92 -12.62 -2.05
C TYR A 202 26.31 -14.00 -1.76
N GLN A 203 25.01 -14.09 -1.45
CA GLN A 203 24.45 -15.36 -0.96
C GLN A 203 23.14 -15.83 -1.58
N ASP A 204 22.52 -15.07 -2.49
CA ASP A 204 21.34 -15.54 -3.27
C ASP A 204 20.20 -16.12 -2.40
N ARG A 205 20.17 -15.67 -1.13
CA ARG A 205 19.24 -16.09 -0.08
C ARG A 205 18.49 -14.87 0.41
N VAL A 206 17.18 -15.03 0.51
CA VAL A 206 16.26 -14.13 1.21
C VAL A 206 16.81 -13.87 2.62
N HIS A 207 16.99 -12.59 2.98
CA HIS A 207 17.64 -12.17 4.22
C HIS A 207 17.06 -12.89 5.47
N GLY A 208 17.93 -13.58 6.20
CA GLY A 208 17.57 -14.55 7.24
C GLY A 208 16.67 -14.08 8.40
N PRO A 209 16.76 -12.85 8.95
CA PRO A 209 16.04 -12.49 10.17
C PRO A 209 14.52 -12.37 10.02
N TYR A 210 13.96 -12.05 8.85
CA TYR A 210 12.49 -12.03 8.71
C TYR A 210 11.90 -13.40 8.33
N LEU A 211 12.69 -14.34 7.80
CA LEU A 211 12.21 -15.69 7.45
C LEU A 211 11.64 -16.44 8.67
N LYS A 212 12.18 -16.22 9.87
CA LYS A 212 11.62 -16.79 11.10
C LYS A 212 10.20 -16.28 11.37
N HIS A 213 9.95 -14.99 11.13
CA HIS A 213 8.65 -14.35 11.30
C HIS A 213 7.67 -14.75 10.20
N VAL A 214 8.13 -14.85 8.95
CA VAL A 214 7.36 -15.41 7.82
C VAL A 214 6.89 -16.82 8.16
N ARG A 215 7.80 -17.71 8.57
CA ARG A 215 7.45 -19.09 8.97
C ARG A 215 6.45 -19.12 10.12
N ALA A 216 6.60 -18.25 11.11
CA ALA A 216 5.66 -18.14 12.23
C ALA A 216 4.27 -17.69 11.76
N LEU A 217 4.20 -16.72 10.85
CA LEU A 217 2.94 -16.24 10.26
C LEU A 217 2.30 -17.30 9.37
N SER A 218 3.06 -17.98 8.51
CA SER A 218 2.56 -19.07 7.65
C SER A 218 2.02 -20.24 8.48
N LYS A 219 2.65 -20.58 9.62
CA LYS A 219 2.10 -21.58 10.55
C LYS A 219 0.76 -21.16 11.15
N ARG A 220 0.61 -19.87 11.51
CA ARG A 220 -0.65 -19.33 12.05
C ARG A 220 -1.73 -19.22 10.98
N ARG A 221 -1.36 -18.89 9.74
CA ARG A 221 -2.24 -18.66 8.60
C ARG A 221 -1.85 -19.60 7.45
N PRO A 222 -2.15 -20.91 7.53
CA PRO A 222 -1.69 -21.90 6.55
C PRO A 222 -2.25 -21.69 5.13
N LYS A 223 -3.30 -20.87 4.98
CA LYS A 223 -3.89 -20.49 3.69
C LYS A 223 -3.27 -19.24 3.08
N LEU A 224 -2.35 -18.58 3.78
CA LEU A 224 -1.68 -17.36 3.34
C LEU A 224 -0.40 -17.73 2.59
N ILE A 225 -0.33 -17.32 1.32
CA ILE A 225 0.85 -17.42 0.48
C ILE A 225 1.63 -16.11 0.60
N ILE A 226 2.92 -16.20 0.93
CA ILE A 226 3.83 -15.06 0.97
C ILE A 226 4.88 -15.31 -0.12
N GLU A 227 4.83 -14.49 -1.16
CA GLU A 227 5.71 -14.57 -2.33
C GLU A 227 6.72 -13.43 -2.27
N PHE A 228 7.99 -13.77 -2.49
CA PHE A 228 9.06 -12.80 -2.58
C PHE A 228 9.53 -12.68 -4.02
N LEU A 229 9.45 -11.47 -4.58
CA LEU A 229 10.05 -11.16 -5.87
C LEU A 229 11.54 -10.87 -5.69
N ARG A 230 12.36 -11.54 -6.50
CA ARG A 230 13.80 -11.30 -6.63
C ARG A 230 14.07 -10.31 -7.76
N ILE A 231 15.01 -9.39 -7.56
CA ILE A 231 15.66 -8.72 -8.69
C ILE A 231 17.02 -9.38 -8.88
N SER A 232 17.19 -10.04 -10.01
CA SER A 232 18.51 -10.41 -10.50
C SER A 232 19.26 -9.12 -10.84
N PRO A 233 20.49 -8.90 -10.34
CA PRO A 233 21.29 -7.77 -10.77
C PRO A 233 21.45 -7.86 -12.30
N ARG A 234 21.22 -6.75 -13.00
CA ARG A 234 21.32 -6.67 -14.47
C ARG A 234 22.66 -7.25 -14.92
N VAL A 235 22.66 -8.50 -15.39
CA VAL A 235 23.70 -8.98 -16.29
C VAL A 235 23.40 -8.26 -17.61
N GLN A 236 24.24 -7.31 -17.99
CA GLN A 236 24.18 -6.65 -19.28
C GLN A 236 24.15 -7.73 -20.38
N SER A 237 22.97 -8.08 -20.89
CA SER A 237 22.69 -8.64 -22.24
C SER A 237 21.44 -9.52 -22.36
N GLN A 238 20.66 -9.83 -21.31
CA GLN A 238 19.41 -10.60 -21.48
C GLN A 238 18.25 -10.06 -20.65
N LEU A 239 17.05 -10.07 -21.27
CA LEU A 239 15.77 -9.61 -20.72
C LEU A 239 15.53 -10.16 -19.29
N PRO A 240 14.95 -9.36 -18.37
CA PRO A 240 14.70 -9.79 -17.01
C PRO A 240 13.73 -10.98 -16.99
N VAL A 241 14.15 -12.07 -16.34
CA VAL A 241 13.26 -13.16 -15.94
C VAL A 241 12.94 -12.92 -14.47
N ALA A 242 11.75 -12.37 -14.19
CA ALA A 242 11.23 -12.34 -12.83
C ALA A 242 11.08 -13.78 -12.34
N SER A 243 11.91 -14.18 -11.38
CA SER A 243 11.76 -15.47 -10.69
C SER A 243 11.09 -15.22 -9.35
N ALA A 244 9.96 -15.89 -9.14
CA ALA A 244 9.21 -15.84 -7.90
C ALA A 244 9.61 -17.04 -7.04
N ASP A 245 10.12 -16.76 -5.84
CA ASP A 245 10.20 -17.80 -4.82
C ASP A 245 8.90 -17.78 -4.01
N VAL A 246 8.11 -18.83 -4.21
CA VAL A 246 6.99 -19.11 -3.32
C VAL A 246 7.56 -19.79 -2.09
N ILE A 247 7.70 -19.04 -0.98
CA ILE A 247 7.94 -19.65 0.32
C ILE A 247 6.57 -20.15 0.84
N GLY A 248 6.13 -21.26 0.25
CA GLY A 248 5.00 -22.04 0.72
C GLY A 248 5.46 -23.02 1.81
N ALA A 249 4.62 -23.22 2.82
CA ALA A 249 4.68 -24.42 3.64
C ALA A 249 4.16 -25.61 2.84
#